data_AF-D7II66-F1
#
_entry.id   AF-D7II66-F1
#
_cell.length_a   1.000
_cell.length_b   1.000
_cell.length_c   1.000
_cell.angle_alpha   90.00
_cell.angle_beta   90.00
_cell.angle_gamma   90.00
#
_symmetry.space_group_name_H-M   'P 1'
#
loop_
_entity.id
_entity.type
_entity.pdbx_description
1 polymer ?
#
loop_
_entity_poly.entity_id
_entity_poly.type
_entity_poly.pdbx_seq_one_letter_code
_entity_poly.pdbx_strand_id
1 'polypeptide(L)'
;MKTMNYSLIRILFALVIGLVLVLWPNTAASYIVITIGVAFLIPGVISLFSFFGRKRSEHEPAPRFPIEGIGSLLFGLWLIVMPEFFADVLMFLLGFILIMGGVQQIASLSMARRWTPVPGIFYLVPSLILIAGVIALFNPTGVRNTAFIIIGISSLVYSLSELINWFKFARRRPKTPVTPHDEDIEDAKIIE
;
A
#
# COMPACT_ATOMS: atom_id res chain seq x y z
N MET A 1 -3.56 -4.06 -30.88
CA MET A 1 -4.90 -3.88 -30.24
C MET A 1 -5.00 -4.39 -28.80
N LYS A 2 -4.04 -5.16 -28.23
CA LYS A 2 -4.11 -5.67 -26.85
C LYS A 2 -3.82 -4.65 -25.73
N THR A 3 -3.08 -3.57 -25.99
CA THR A 3 -2.68 -2.59 -24.94
C THR A 3 -3.80 -1.64 -24.51
N MET A 4 -4.84 -1.46 -25.34
CA MET A 4 -5.91 -0.49 -25.09
C MET A 4 -6.93 -0.97 -24.04
N ASN A 5 -7.17 -2.28 -23.96
CA ASN A 5 -8.09 -2.84 -22.96
C ASN A 5 -7.49 -2.80 -21.54
N TYR A 6 -6.20 -3.09 -21.38
CA TYR A 6 -5.57 -3.08 -20.05
C TYR A 6 -5.56 -1.69 -19.40
N SER A 7 -5.33 -0.63 -20.19
CA SER A 7 -5.35 0.74 -19.68
C SER A 7 -6.76 1.17 -19.23
N LEU A 8 -7.80 0.92 -20.03
CA LEU A 8 -9.18 1.20 -19.66
C LEU A 8 -9.64 0.40 -18.44
N ILE A 9 -9.32 -0.89 -18.40
CA ILE A 9 -9.66 -1.76 -17.27
C ILE A 9 -9.00 -1.22 -15.99
N ARG A 10 -7.72 -0.85 -16.03
CA ARG A 10 -7.01 -0.26 -14.87
C ARG A 10 -7.67 1.04 -14.40
N ILE A 11 -8.01 1.94 -15.32
CA ILE A 11 -8.68 3.21 -15.00
C ILE A 11 -10.04 2.93 -14.33
N LEU A 12 -10.82 2.00 -14.87
CA LEU A 12 -12.11 1.62 -14.31
C LEU A 12 -11.96 1.04 -12.91
N PHE A 13 -11.01 0.13 -12.70
CA PHE A 13 -10.71 -0.43 -11.38
C PHE A 13 -10.28 0.65 -10.39
N ALA A 14 -9.37 1.53 -10.77
CA ALA A 14 -8.88 2.60 -9.90
C ALA A 14 -9.99 3.60 -9.52
N LEU A 15 -10.93 3.84 -10.44
CA LEU A 15 -12.13 4.65 -10.18
C LEU A 15 -13.09 3.96 -9.21
N VAL A 16 -13.40 2.69 -9.41
CA VAL A 16 -14.26 1.91 -8.51
C VAL A 16 -13.65 1.80 -7.12
N ILE A 17 -12.36 1.47 -7.03
CA ILE A 17 -11.64 1.37 -5.75
C ILE A 17 -11.60 2.73 -5.06
N GLY A 18 -11.28 3.80 -5.78
CA GLY A 18 -11.29 5.17 -5.25
C GLY A 18 -12.67 5.55 -4.70
N LEU A 19 -13.74 5.20 -5.42
CA LEU A 19 -15.10 5.48 -4.97
C LEU A 19 -15.48 4.69 -3.71
N VAL A 20 -15.14 3.39 -3.66
CA VAL A 20 -15.38 2.53 -2.49
C VAL A 20 -14.65 3.07 -1.26
N LEU A 21 -13.40 3.51 -1.42
CA LEU A 21 -12.59 4.09 -0.35
C LEU A 21 -13.19 5.38 0.22
N VAL A 22 -13.79 6.23 -0.61
CA VAL A 22 -14.41 7.49 -0.17
C VAL A 22 -15.77 7.26 0.47
N LEU A 23 -16.61 6.41 -0.13
CA LEU A 23 -17.98 6.20 0.35
C LEU A 23 -18.04 5.27 1.57
N TRP A 24 -17.18 4.24 1.61
CA TRP A 24 -17.18 3.22 2.65
C TRP A 24 -15.77 2.93 3.18
N PRO A 25 -15.08 3.92 3.77
CA PRO A 25 -13.72 3.74 4.27
C PRO A 25 -13.62 2.67 5.37
N ASN A 26 -14.60 2.61 6.28
CA ASN A 26 -14.60 1.62 7.37
C ASN A 26 -14.75 0.19 6.84
N THR A 27 -15.68 0.00 5.89
CA THR A 27 -15.91 -1.29 5.25
C THR A 27 -14.70 -1.71 4.40
N ALA A 28 -14.09 -0.77 3.68
CA ALA A 28 -12.88 -1.02 2.91
C ALA A 28 -11.72 -1.49 3.80
N ALA A 29 -11.50 -0.83 4.94
CA ALA A 29 -10.50 -1.24 5.93
C ALA A 29 -10.74 -2.68 6.41
N SER A 30 -11.99 -2.99 6.76
CA SER A 30 -12.37 -4.32 7.23
C SER A 30 -12.13 -5.39 6.17
N TYR A 31 -12.50 -5.13 4.91
CA TYR A 31 -12.26 -6.08 3.83
C TYR A 31 -10.77 -6.32 3.55
N ILE A 32 -9.92 -5.30 3.68
CA ILE A 32 -8.47 -5.49 3.58
C ILE A 32 -7.99 -6.46 4.66
N VAL A 33 -8.41 -6.26 5.91
CA VAL A 33 -8.03 -7.14 7.03
C VAL A 33 -8.56 -8.57 6.83
N ILE A 34 -9.81 -8.73 6.41
CA ILE A 34 -10.39 -10.05 6.11
C ILE A 34 -9.60 -10.73 4.99
N THR A 35 -9.24 -10.02 3.93
CA THR A 35 -8.47 -10.56 2.81
C THR A 35 -7.10 -11.06 3.27
N ILE A 36 -6.43 -10.29 4.13
CA ILE A 36 -5.18 -10.72 4.77
C ILE A 36 -5.43 -11.96 5.64
N GLY A 37 -6.49 -11.98 6.45
CA GLY A 37 -6.87 -13.13 7.28
C GLY A 37 -7.05 -14.42 6.47
N VAL A 38 -7.77 -14.34 5.34
CA VAL A 38 -7.94 -15.46 4.40
C VAL A 38 -6.59 -15.91 3.81
N ALA A 39 -5.73 -14.97 3.43
CA ALA A 39 -4.39 -15.30 2.94
C ALA A 39 -3.55 -16.02 4.00
N PHE A 40 -3.72 -15.69 5.29
CA PHE A 40 -3.05 -16.35 6.40
C PHE A 40 -3.60 -17.75 6.73
N LEU A 41 -4.85 -18.06 6.35
CA LEU A 41 -5.38 -19.42 6.49
C LEU A 41 -4.68 -20.43 5.57
N ILE A 42 -4.25 -20.00 4.38
CA ILE A 42 -3.60 -20.88 3.38
C ILE A 42 -2.36 -21.59 3.94
N PRO A 43 -1.32 -20.89 4.45
CA PRO A 43 -0.16 -21.56 5.04
C PRO A 43 -0.52 -22.39 6.27
N GLY A 44 -1.52 -21.95 7.04
CA GLY A 44 -1.99 -22.68 8.21
C GLY A 44 -2.60 -24.04 7.86
N VAL A 45 -3.45 -24.08 6.83
CA VAL A 45 -4.05 -25.31 6.30
C VAL A 45 -2.97 -26.22 5.70
N ILE A 46 -2.03 -25.66 4.91
CA ILE A 46 -0.91 -26.42 4.32
C ILE A 46 -0.04 -27.05 5.42
N SER A 47 0.27 -26.31 6.48
CA SER A 47 1.06 -26.79 7.60
C SER A 47 0.36 -27.92 8.36
N LEU A 48 -0.96 -27.83 8.54
CA LEU A 48 -1.74 -28.89 9.17
C LEU A 48 -1.78 -30.17 8.32
N PHE A 49 -2.07 -30.05 7.01
CA PHE A 49 -2.07 -31.20 6.11
C PHE A 49 -0.68 -31.83 5.97
N SER A 50 0.39 -31.05 5.95
CA SER A 50 1.76 -31.57 5.87
C SER A 50 2.18 -32.30 7.14
N PHE A 51 1.68 -31.93 8.32
CA PHE A 51 1.92 -32.66 9.56
C PHE A 51 1.14 -33.99 9.61
N PHE A 52 -0.13 -34.00 9.24
CA PHE A 52 -0.97 -35.21 9.26
C PHE A 52 -0.66 -36.18 8.10
N GLY A 53 -0.20 -35.68 6.95
CA GLY A 53 0.12 -36.49 5.77
C GLY A 53 1.54 -37.08 5.78
N ARG A 54 2.39 -36.73 6.75
CA ARG A 54 3.78 -37.19 6.80
C ARG A 54 3.84 -38.64 7.31
N LYS A 55 4.16 -39.57 6.40
CA LYS A 55 4.48 -40.95 6.78
C LYS A 55 5.75 -40.93 7.65
N ARG A 56 5.67 -41.62 8.79
CA ARG A 56 6.74 -41.69 9.79
C ARG A 56 7.91 -42.48 9.20
N SER A 57 8.93 -41.79 8.69
CA SER A 57 10.18 -42.42 8.28
C SER A 57 11.07 -42.61 9.51
N GLU A 58 11.55 -43.83 9.71
CA GLU A 58 12.26 -44.31 10.91
C GLU A 58 13.61 -43.61 11.17
N HIS A 59 14.11 -42.82 10.20
CA HIS A 59 15.38 -42.10 10.24
C HIS A 59 15.25 -40.57 10.27
N GLU A 60 14.03 -40.03 10.34
CA GLU A 60 13.83 -38.58 10.45
C GLU A 60 13.62 -38.14 11.91
N PRO A 61 14.18 -36.98 12.32
CA PRO A 61 13.88 -36.41 13.63
C PRO A 61 12.37 -36.25 13.79
N ALA A 62 11.89 -36.47 15.02
CA ALA A 62 10.46 -36.41 15.35
C ALA A 62 9.79 -35.18 14.71
N PRO A 63 8.61 -35.33 14.09
CA PRO A 63 7.95 -34.22 13.43
C PRO A 63 7.77 -33.07 14.44
N ARG A 64 8.39 -31.92 14.16
CA ARG A 64 8.18 -30.72 14.99
C ARG A 64 6.70 -30.37 14.90
N PHE A 65 6.05 -30.18 16.05
CA PHE A 65 4.65 -29.75 16.07
C PHE A 65 4.49 -28.48 15.22
N PRO A 66 3.45 -28.40 14.37
CA PRO A 66 3.24 -27.28 13.45
C PRO A 66 2.67 -26.07 14.19
N ILE A 67 3.42 -25.55 15.16
CA ILE A 67 3.04 -24.41 16.01
C ILE A 67 2.80 -23.18 15.13
N GLU A 68 3.63 -22.98 14.11
CA GLU A 68 3.48 -21.91 13.11
C GLU A 68 2.21 -22.07 12.27
N GLY A 69 1.86 -23.31 11.91
CA GLY A 69 0.63 -23.63 11.18
C GLY A 69 -0.63 -23.35 11.99
N ILE A 70 -0.64 -23.79 13.25
CA ILE A 70 -1.75 -23.53 14.18
C ILE A 70 -1.85 -22.03 14.48
N GLY A 71 -0.72 -21.36 14.70
CA GLY A 71 -0.67 -19.92 14.92
C GLY A 71 -1.22 -19.12 13.75
N SER A 72 -0.84 -19.45 12.51
CA SER A 72 -1.38 -18.80 11.31
C SER A 72 -2.86 -19.08 11.08
N LEU A 73 -3.36 -20.29 11.36
CA LEU A 73 -4.79 -20.60 11.34
C LEU A 73 -5.58 -19.76 12.34
N LEU A 74 -5.14 -19.75 13.60
CA LEU A 74 -5.80 -19.01 14.68
C LEU A 74 -5.78 -17.51 14.40
N PHE A 75 -4.62 -16.99 13.96
CA PHE A 75 -4.47 -15.58 13.63
C PHE A 75 -5.32 -15.18 12.42
N GLY A 76 -5.30 -15.98 11.34
CA GLY A 76 -6.12 -15.75 10.15
C GLY A 76 -7.62 -15.78 10.46
N LEU A 77 -8.06 -16.74 11.28
CA LEU A 77 -9.44 -16.81 11.75
C LEU A 77 -9.82 -15.59 12.59
N TRP A 78 -8.93 -15.18 13.51
CA TRP A 78 -9.19 -14.01 14.36
C TRP A 78 -9.30 -12.72 13.55
N LEU A 79 -8.45 -12.53 12.53
CA LEU A 79 -8.54 -11.40 11.60
C LEU A 79 -9.89 -11.35 10.86
N ILE A 80 -10.45 -12.51 10.50
CA ILE A 80 -11.75 -12.60 9.82
C ILE A 80 -12.91 -12.31 10.79
N VAL A 81 -12.81 -12.77 12.03
CA VAL A 81 -13.87 -12.59 13.05
C VAL A 81 -13.91 -11.16 13.58
N MET A 82 -12.75 -10.53 13.80
CA MET A 82 -12.65 -9.16 14.34
C MET A 82 -11.74 -8.26 13.49
N PRO A 83 -12.12 -7.95 12.25
CA PRO A 83 -11.28 -7.17 11.35
C PRO A 83 -11.11 -5.71 11.78
N GLU A 84 -12.18 -5.09 12.31
CA GLU A 84 -12.15 -3.69 12.76
C GLU A 84 -11.15 -3.48 13.89
N PHE A 85 -11.14 -4.39 14.87
CA PHE A 85 -10.18 -4.37 15.98
C PHE A 85 -8.74 -4.34 15.48
N PHE A 86 -8.38 -5.20 14.53
CA PHE A 86 -7.03 -5.24 13.99
C PHE A 86 -6.66 -3.99 13.20
N ALA A 87 -7.60 -3.47 12.40
CA ALA A 87 -7.38 -2.23 11.68
C ALA A 87 -7.21 -1.04 12.64
N ASP A 88 -7.88 -1.03 13.80
CA ASP A 88 -7.71 0.00 14.84
C ASP A 88 -6.42 -0.17 15.63
N VAL A 89 -6.06 -1.40 15.99
CA VAL A 89 -4.77 -1.70 16.65
C VAL A 89 -3.61 -1.28 15.76
N LEU A 90 -3.67 -1.55 14.45
CA LEU A 90 -2.63 -1.12 13.52
C LEU A 90 -2.49 0.41 13.51
N MET A 91 -3.63 1.12 13.52
CA MET A 91 -3.63 2.57 13.52
C MET A 91 -3.13 3.15 14.84
N PHE A 92 -3.46 2.51 15.96
CA PHE A 92 -2.94 2.84 17.28
C PHE A 92 -1.43 2.65 17.35
N LEU A 93 -0.91 1.51 16.86
CA LEU A 93 0.53 1.26 16.76
C LEU A 93 1.22 2.30 15.88
N LEU A 94 0.61 2.67 14.75
CA LEU A 94 1.10 3.73 13.89
C LEU A 94 1.16 5.08 14.64
N GLY A 95 0.12 5.42 15.42
CA GLY A 95 0.10 6.59 16.29
C GLY A 95 1.23 6.61 17.31
N PHE A 96 1.49 5.47 17.96
CA PHE A 96 2.60 5.33 18.91
C PHE A 96 3.96 5.52 18.24
N ILE A 97 4.17 4.89 17.08
CA ILE A 97 5.41 5.02 16.29
C ILE A 97 5.61 6.48 15.83
N LEU A 98 4.56 7.16 15.41
CA LEU A 98 4.60 8.58 15.05
C LEU A 98 5.03 9.45 16.23
N ILE A 99 4.52 9.19 17.43
CA ILE A 99 4.91 9.95 18.63
C ILE A 99 6.38 9.72 18.95
N MET A 100 6.81 8.46 18.98
CA MET A 100 8.21 8.13 19.23
C MET A 100 9.15 8.77 18.19
N GLY A 101 8.79 8.67 16.90
CA GLY A 101 9.54 9.30 15.81
C GLY A 101 9.55 10.82 15.88
N GLY A 102 8.43 11.44 16.24
CA GLY A 102 8.32 12.89 16.40
C GLY A 102 9.16 13.41 17.57
N VAL A 103 9.11 12.74 18.73
CA VAL A 103 9.96 13.05 19.89
C VAL A 103 11.43 12.89 19.52
N GLN A 104 11.80 11.80 18.83
CA GLN A 104 13.16 11.57 18.37
C GLN A 104 13.65 12.66 17.41
N GLN A 105 12.80 13.11 16.47
CA GLN A 105 13.13 14.20 15.56
C GLN A 105 13.33 15.54 16.29
N ILE A 106 12.50 15.84 17.29
CA ILE A 106 12.70 17.06 18.10
C ILE A 106 13.98 16.95 18.93
N ALA A 107 14.25 15.79 19.52
CA ALA A 107 15.47 15.55 20.29
C ALA A 107 16.73 15.70 19.43
N SER A 108 16.73 15.15 18.20
CA SER A 108 17.86 15.26 17.28
C SER A 108 18.09 16.69 16.81
N LEU A 109 17.04 17.45 16.49
CA LEU A 109 17.14 18.87 16.14
C LEU A 109 17.63 19.72 17.33
N SER A 110 17.20 19.38 18.55
CA SER A 110 17.63 20.06 19.78
C SER A 110 19.10 19.80 20.09
N MET A 111 19.61 18.60 19.81
CA MET A 111 21.04 18.30 19.91
C MET A 111 21.84 19.01 18.82
N ALA A 112 21.36 19.01 17.57
CA ALA A 112 22.01 19.70 16.46
C ALA A 112 22.10 21.22 16.70
N ARG A 113 21.10 21.81 17.36
CA ARG A 113 21.09 23.22 17.75
C ARG A 113 22.26 23.62 18.65
N ARG A 114 22.88 22.67 19.36
CA ARG A 114 24.08 22.94 20.18
C ARG A 114 25.32 23.24 19.34
N TRP A 115 25.34 22.85 18.06
CA TRP A 115 26.52 22.94 17.19
C TRP A 115 26.28 23.80 15.95
N THR A 116 25.03 24.13 15.63
CA THR A 116 24.68 24.91 14.42
C THR A 116 23.33 25.60 14.64
N PRO A 117 23.11 26.86 14.20
CA PRO A 117 21.81 27.51 14.34
C PRO A 117 20.76 26.79 13.48
N VAL A 118 19.87 26.04 14.12
CA VAL A 118 18.77 25.31 13.45
C VAL A 118 17.56 26.25 13.29
N PRO A 119 17.13 26.55 12.05
CA PRO A 119 15.94 27.37 11.79
C PRO A 119 14.69 26.78 12.43
N GLY A 120 13.85 27.63 13.04
CA GLY A 120 12.63 27.20 13.75
C GLY A 120 11.65 26.43 12.86
N ILE A 121 11.68 26.66 11.55
CA ILE A 121 10.79 25.99 10.58
C ILE A 121 10.98 24.47 10.54
N PHE A 122 12.17 23.96 10.89
CA PHE A 122 12.44 22.53 10.95
C PHE A 122 11.68 21.82 12.09
N TYR A 123 11.19 22.55 13.10
CA TYR A 123 10.37 21.99 14.17
C TYR A 123 8.89 21.84 13.78
N LEU A 124 8.44 22.45 12.68
CA LEU A 124 7.05 22.32 12.22
C LEU A 124 6.73 20.88 11.82
N VAL A 125 7.61 20.23 11.06
CA VAL A 125 7.40 18.86 10.59
C VAL A 125 7.29 17.86 11.75
N PRO A 126 8.24 17.80 12.72
CA PRO A 126 8.12 16.95 13.90
C PRO A 126 6.89 17.25 14.75
N SER A 127 6.49 18.52 14.86
CA SER A 127 5.30 18.92 15.61
C SER A 127 4.01 18.42 14.96
N LEU A 128 3.90 18.52 13.62
CA LEU A 128 2.77 17.95 12.87
C LEU A 128 2.71 16.43 12.98
N ILE A 129 3.86 15.76 12.95
CA ILE A 129 3.98 14.31 13.16
C ILE A 129 3.48 13.92 14.56
N LEU A 130 3.86 14.67 15.60
CA LEU A 130 3.38 14.43 16.97
C LEU A 130 1.87 14.63 17.08
N ILE A 131 1.34 15.71 16.53
CA ILE A 131 -0.11 15.97 16.53
C ILE A 131 -0.85 14.84 15.82
N ALA A 132 -0.39 14.41 14.65
CA ALA A 132 -0.97 13.29 13.93
C ALA A 132 -0.92 11.99 14.76
N GLY A 133 0.20 11.71 15.44
CA GLY A 133 0.34 10.55 16.31
C GLY A 133 -0.62 10.57 17.50
N VAL A 134 -0.78 11.73 18.15
CA VAL A 134 -1.74 11.91 19.25
C VAL A 134 -3.17 11.69 18.78
N ILE A 135 -3.57 12.29 17.65
CA ILE A 135 -4.93 12.08 17.11
C ILE A 135 -5.15 10.61 16.76
N ALA A 136 -4.14 9.91 16.22
CA ALA A 136 -4.24 8.49 15.91
C ALA A 136 -4.37 7.60 17.15
N LEU A 137 -3.79 7.97 18.30
CA LEU A 137 -3.97 7.22 19.54
C LEU A 137 -5.37 7.40 20.15
N PHE A 138 -5.91 8.61 20.12
CA PHE A 138 -7.22 8.90 20.74
C PHE A 138 -8.41 8.61 19.81
N ASN A 139 -8.20 8.63 18.49
CA ASN A 139 -9.24 8.35 17.51
C ASN A 139 -8.69 7.52 16.32
N PRO A 140 -8.25 6.28 16.55
CA PRO A 140 -7.65 5.43 15.50
C PRO A 140 -8.60 5.22 14.33
N THR A 141 -9.88 4.94 14.59
CA THR A 141 -10.89 4.72 13.56
C THR A 141 -11.11 5.97 12.70
N GLY A 142 -11.17 7.14 13.32
CA GLY A 142 -11.31 8.41 12.61
C GLY A 142 -10.12 8.72 11.71
N VAL A 143 -8.88 8.53 12.21
CA VAL A 143 -7.68 8.80 11.40
C VAL A 143 -7.55 7.77 10.27
N ARG A 144 -7.84 6.48 10.54
CA ARG A 144 -7.91 5.44 9.51
C ARG A 144 -8.88 5.82 8.39
N ASN A 145 -10.11 6.20 8.74
CA ASN A 145 -11.12 6.56 7.75
C ASN A 145 -10.71 7.79 6.95
N THR A 146 -10.15 8.81 7.63
CA THR A 146 -9.64 10.02 6.98
C THR A 146 -8.52 9.69 6.00
N ALA A 147 -7.57 8.83 6.39
CA ALA A 147 -6.49 8.38 5.51
C ALA A 147 -7.04 7.65 4.27
N PHE A 148 -8.00 6.74 4.43
CA PHE A 148 -8.63 6.06 3.30
C PHE A 148 -9.41 7.02 2.40
N ILE A 149 -10.12 8.01 2.94
CA ILE A 149 -10.80 9.03 2.14
C ILE A 149 -9.80 9.85 1.33
N ILE A 150 -8.69 10.30 1.94
CA ILE A 150 -7.64 11.03 1.24
C ILE A 150 -7.09 10.20 0.08
N ILE A 151 -6.73 8.93 0.34
CA ILE A 151 -6.24 8.01 -0.69
C ILE A 151 -7.30 7.80 -1.79
N GLY A 152 -8.57 7.66 -1.41
CA GLY A 152 -9.68 7.50 -2.33
C GLY A 152 -9.87 8.70 -3.24
N ILE A 153 -9.88 9.92 -2.70
CA ILE A 153 -9.97 11.17 -3.47
C ILE A 153 -8.76 11.31 -4.41
N SER A 154 -7.54 11.09 -3.91
CA SER A 154 -6.33 11.13 -4.74
C SER A 154 -6.40 10.12 -5.89
N SER A 155 -6.88 8.90 -5.62
CA SER A 155 -7.10 7.87 -6.64
C SER A 155 -8.15 8.28 -7.66
N LEU A 156 -9.25 8.91 -7.24
CA LEU A 156 -10.30 9.41 -8.14
C LEU A 156 -9.76 10.51 -9.06
N VAL A 157 -9.03 11.49 -8.50
CA VAL A 157 -8.42 12.58 -9.27
C VAL A 157 -7.43 12.02 -10.29
N TYR A 158 -6.59 11.07 -9.88
CA TYR A 158 -5.64 10.41 -10.77
C TYR A 158 -6.36 9.65 -11.90
N SER A 159 -7.33 8.80 -11.55
CA SER A 159 -8.06 7.96 -12.51
C SER A 159 -8.87 8.81 -13.50
N LEU A 160 -9.47 9.91 -13.03
CA LEU A 160 -10.21 10.84 -13.89
C LEU A 160 -9.26 11.57 -14.85
N SER A 161 -8.09 12.00 -14.36
CA SER A 161 -7.07 12.61 -15.21
C SER A 161 -6.60 11.66 -16.31
N GLU A 162 -6.38 10.39 -15.96
CA GLU A 162 -5.98 9.35 -16.92
C GLU A 162 -7.10 9.02 -17.90
N LEU A 163 -8.36 9.01 -17.46
CA LEU A 163 -9.53 8.84 -18.33
C LEU A 163 -9.65 9.98 -19.35
N ILE A 164 -9.52 11.24 -18.92
CA ILE A 164 -9.56 12.42 -19.78
C ILE A 164 -8.43 12.37 -20.80
N ASN A 165 -7.21 12.06 -20.35
CA ASN A 165 -6.06 11.89 -21.23
C ASN A 165 -6.30 10.78 -22.25
N TRP A 166 -6.82 9.63 -21.83
CA TRP A 166 -7.16 8.54 -22.74
C TRP A 166 -8.17 8.95 -23.80
N PHE A 167 -9.25 9.65 -23.45
CA PHE A 167 -10.22 10.15 -24.43
C PHE A 167 -9.58 11.15 -25.41
N LYS A 168 -8.71 12.04 -24.92
CA LYS A 168 -8.00 13.01 -25.77
C LYS A 168 -7.03 12.33 -26.73
N PHE A 169 -6.29 11.31 -26.29
CA PHE A 169 -5.38 10.53 -27.12
C PHE A 169 -6.12 9.58 -28.07
N ALA A 170 -7.21 8.95 -27.64
CA ALA A 170 -8.05 8.11 -28.49
C ALA A 170 -8.66 8.91 -29.65
N ARG A 171 -9.04 10.18 -29.40
CA ARG A 171 -9.59 11.08 -30.42
C ARG A 171 -8.52 11.72 -31.32
N ARG A 172 -7.24 11.72 -30.90
CA ARG A 172 -6.11 12.29 -31.64
C ARG A 172 -5.11 11.26 -32.17
N ARG A 173 -5.43 9.96 -32.19
CA ARG A 173 -4.56 8.97 -32.82
C ARG A 173 -4.41 9.32 -34.31
N PRO A 174 -3.19 9.61 -34.81
CA PRO A 174 -2.95 9.63 -36.23
C PRO A 174 -3.31 8.25 -36.80
N LYS A 175 -4.05 8.20 -37.90
CA LYS A 175 -4.40 6.94 -38.59
C LYS A 175 -3.19 6.31 -39.30
N THR A 176 -2.05 6.99 -39.31
CA THR A 176 -0.81 6.51 -39.90
C THR A 176 0.18 6.19 -38.79
N PRO A 177 0.74 4.96 -38.74
CA PRO A 177 1.98 4.77 -38.00
C PRO A 177 2.98 5.73 -38.62
N VAL A 178 3.56 6.61 -37.80
CA VAL A 178 4.78 7.30 -38.21
C VAL A 178 5.83 6.20 -38.27
N THR A 179 5.97 5.58 -39.45
CA THR A 179 7.24 5.01 -39.86
C THR A 179 8.27 6.11 -39.61
N PRO A 180 9.36 5.84 -38.88
CA PRO A 180 10.52 6.70 -38.98
C PRO A 180 10.80 6.78 -40.49
N HIS A 181 10.54 7.95 -41.08
CA HIS A 181 11.06 8.22 -42.40
C HIS A 181 12.57 8.05 -42.25
N ASP A 182 13.15 7.21 -43.11
CA ASP A 182 14.57 7.20 -43.40
C ASP A 182 14.98 8.65 -43.66
N GLU A 183 15.44 9.36 -42.63
CA GLU A 183 16.25 10.57 -42.77
C GLU A 183 17.62 10.07 -43.22
N ASP A 184 17.77 9.99 -44.54
CA ASP A 184 18.95 10.42 -45.27
C ASP A 184 20.29 9.96 -44.68
N ILE A 185 20.55 8.65 -44.80
CA ILE A 185 21.92 8.12 -44.87
C ILE A 185 22.40 8.27 -46.32
N GLU A 186 22.53 9.51 -46.80
CA GLU A 186 23.38 9.84 -47.95
C GLU A 186 24.16 11.11 -47.61
N ASP A 187 25.43 11.12 -48.03
CA ASP A 187 26.34 12.27 -47.99
C ASP A 187 27.16 12.54 -46.71
N ALA A 188 27.76 11.50 -46.14
CA ALA A 188 29.10 11.65 -45.55
C ALA A 188 30.17 11.38 -46.63
N LYS A 189 30.31 12.34 -47.55
CA LYS A 189 31.42 12.39 -48.50
C LYS A 189 32.71 12.64 -47.71
N ILE A 190 33.50 11.59 -47.57
CA ILE A 190 34.91 11.65 -47.15
C ILE A 190 35.63 12.54 -48.16
N ILE A 191 36.17 13.67 -47.69
CA ILE A 191 37.21 14.39 -48.41
C ILE A 191 38.34 14.63 -47.41
N GLU A 192 39.50 14.14 -47.83
CA GLU A 192 40.85 14.29 -47.29
C GLU A 192 41.25 15.76 -47.07
#